data_AF-A0A0K9CNL1-F1
#
_entry.id   AF-A0A0K9CNL1-F1
#
_cell.length_a   1.000
_cell.length_b   1.000
_cell.length_c   1.000
_cell.angle_alpha   90.00
_cell.angle_beta   90.00
_cell.angle_gamma   90.00
#
_symmetry.space_group_name_H-M   'P 1'
#
loop_
_entity.id
_entity.type
_entity.pdbx_description
1 polymer ?
#
loop_
_entity_poly.entity_id
_entity_poly.type
_entity_poly.pdbx_seq_one_letter_code
_entity_poly.pdbx_strand_id
1 'polypeptide(L)'
;MNNFYIKKLDVLKEFNNLKNLPEIIEKGLSENISLREYQKDAFQYFVTYFENKELRKNNQLHTLFHMATGSGKTIIMAGLILYLYTKGYNNFIFFVNQTNVIEKTKENFLNELSSKYLFNDNIEYLGEKIKIKAANNFQNSLLNSNIINICFITTQKLHMDLLESKENSLTNTDFEDNKAVFISDESHHINASTKKIE
;
A
#
# COMPACT_ATOMS: atom_id res chain seq x y z
N MET A 1 -4.89 -1.57 22.19
CA MET A 1 -3.66 -0.78 22.46
C MET A 1 -3.37 0.29 21.38
N ASN A 2 -4.36 0.77 20.60
CA ASN A 2 -4.18 1.69 19.45
C ASN A 2 -4.47 3.18 19.72
N ASN A 3 -5.06 3.53 20.88
CA ASN A 3 -5.64 4.87 21.05
C ASN A 3 -4.63 5.97 21.43
N PHE A 4 -3.40 5.63 21.80
CA PHE A 4 -2.41 6.60 22.26
C PHE A 4 -1.70 7.34 21.11
N TYR A 5 -1.34 6.63 20.03
CA TYR A 5 -0.64 7.23 18.90
C TYR A 5 -1.56 8.10 18.04
N ILE A 6 -2.82 7.68 17.86
CA ILE A 6 -3.83 8.47 17.17
C ILE A 6 -4.01 9.80 17.91
N LYS A 7 -4.18 9.77 19.24
CA LYS A 7 -4.28 10.99 20.06
C LYS A 7 -3.06 11.90 19.93
N LYS A 8 -1.84 11.36 19.87
CA LYS A 8 -0.63 12.18 19.63
C LYS A 8 -0.65 12.85 18.26
N LEU A 9 -1.10 12.15 17.23
CA LEU A 9 -1.20 12.70 15.89
C LEU A 9 -2.33 13.74 15.79
N ASP A 10 -3.44 13.54 16.50
CA ASP A 10 -4.53 14.52 16.58
C ASP A 10 -4.05 15.82 17.23
N VAL A 11 -3.27 15.73 18.31
CA VAL A 11 -2.62 16.89 18.92
C VAL A 11 -1.68 17.56 17.91
N LEU A 12 -0.87 16.80 17.17
CA LEU A 12 -0.02 17.40 16.12
C LEU A 12 -0.84 18.10 15.03
N LYS A 13 -2.01 17.56 14.68
CA LYS A 13 -2.93 18.19 13.72
C LYS A 13 -3.50 19.50 14.27
N GLU A 14 -3.95 19.52 15.51
CA GLU A 14 -4.46 20.74 16.17
C GLU A 14 -3.45 21.88 16.16
N PHE A 15 -2.15 21.56 16.28
CA PHE A 15 -1.06 22.54 16.21
C PHE A 15 -0.48 22.74 14.79
N ASN A 16 -1.13 22.24 13.74
CA ASN A 16 -0.65 22.30 12.34
C ASN A 16 0.78 21.77 12.15
N ASN A 17 1.17 20.79 12.97
CA ASN A 17 2.49 20.16 12.96
C ASN A 17 2.49 18.79 12.23
N LEU A 18 1.45 18.48 11.46
CA LEU A 18 1.49 17.34 10.54
C LEU A 18 2.44 17.64 9.38
N LYS A 19 3.08 16.59 8.87
CA LYS A 19 3.81 16.66 7.61
C LYS A 19 2.88 17.06 6.46
N ASN A 20 3.43 17.79 5.49
CA ASN A 20 2.71 18.14 4.27
C ASN A 20 2.40 16.89 3.44
N LEU A 21 1.38 17.01 2.58
CA LEU A 21 1.07 15.99 1.59
C LEU A 21 2.27 15.80 0.64
N PRO A 22 2.78 14.57 0.46
CA PRO A 22 3.90 14.35 -0.44
C PRO A 22 3.53 14.64 -1.89
N GLU A 23 4.36 15.42 -2.56
CA GLU A 23 4.16 15.85 -3.96
C GLU A 23 3.99 14.67 -4.92
N ILE A 24 4.67 13.54 -4.67
CA ILE A 24 4.54 12.32 -5.47
C ILE A 24 3.10 11.76 -5.49
N ILE A 25 2.33 11.98 -4.42
CA ILE A 25 0.92 11.55 -4.36
C ILE A 25 0.07 12.44 -5.26
N GLU A 26 0.28 13.76 -5.21
CA GLU A 26 -0.48 14.71 -6.04
C GLU A 26 -0.13 14.57 -7.52
N LYS A 27 1.15 14.40 -7.86
CA LYS A 27 1.61 14.29 -9.25
C LYS A 27 1.46 12.90 -9.85
N GLY A 28 1.53 11.86 -9.03
CA GLY A 28 1.53 10.48 -9.49
C GLY A 28 0.15 9.83 -9.58
N LEU A 29 -0.86 10.38 -8.90
CA LEU A 29 -2.25 9.98 -9.10
C LEU A 29 -2.82 10.57 -10.39
N SER A 30 -3.81 9.89 -10.98
CA SER A 30 -4.49 10.36 -12.19
C SER A 30 -5.05 11.77 -12.01
N GLU A 31 -4.93 12.61 -13.04
CA GLU A 31 -5.46 13.98 -13.04
C GLU A 31 -6.99 14.04 -12.85
N ASN A 32 -7.69 12.94 -13.13
CA ASN A 32 -9.13 12.80 -12.91
C ASN A 32 -9.50 12.61 -11.42
N ILE A 33 -8.51 12.46 -10.54
CA ILE A 33 -8.70 12.23 -9.11
C ILE A 33 -8.47 13.52 -8.34
N SER A 34 -9.56 14.07 -7.80
CA SER A 34 -9.48 15.14 -6.80
C SER A 34 -9.52 14.54 -5.39
N LEU A 35 -8.42 14.69 -4.64
CA LEU A 35 -8.33 14.20 -3.27
C LEU A 35 -9.27 14.99 -2.35
N ARG A 36 -10.11 14.25 -1.62
CA ARG A 36 -10.97 14.80 -0.57
C ARG A 36 -10.13 15.17 0.66
N GLU A 37 -10.58 16.13 1.44
CA GLU A 37 -9.82 16.61 2.61
C GLU A 37 -9.44 15.49 3.60
N TYR A 38 -10.37 14.57 3.89
CA TYR A 38 -10.03 13.42 4.77
C TYR A 38 -8.99 12.47 4.16
N GLN A 39 -8.87 12.41 2.83
CA GLN A 39 -7.86 11.59 2.16
C GLN A 39 -6.50 12.26 2.29
N LYS A 40 -6.44 13.59 2.10
CA LYS A 40 -5.24 14.39 2.36
C LYS A 40 -4.80 14.23 3.81
N ASP A 41 -5.72 14.38 4.76
CA ASP A 41 -5.49 14.14 6.17
C ASP A 41 -4.90 12.73 6.37
N ALA A 42 -5.54 11.68 5.85
CA ALA A 42 -5.08 10.31 6.01
C ALA A 42 -3.64 10.10 5.52
N PHE A 43 -3.26 10.72 4.39
CA PHE A 43 -1.88 10.72 3.92
C PHE A 43 -0.93 11.46 4.87
N GLN A 44 -1.30 12.66 5.33
CA GLN A 44 -0.48 13.45 6.25
C GLN A 44 -0.27 12.74 7.59
N TYR A 45 -1.32 12.12 8.13
CA TYR A 45 -1.27 11.25 9.31
C TYR A 45 -0.28 10.10 9.08
N PHE A 46 -0.42 9.38 7.97
CA PHE A 46 0.48 8.26 7.64
C PHE A 46 1.92 8.71 7.51
N VAL A 47 2.20 9.77 6.75
CA VAL A 47 3.54 10.31 6.51
C VAL A 47 4.18 10.76 7.82
N THR A 48 3.43 11.50 8.65
CA THR A 48 3.91 11.96 9.96
C THR A 48 4.28 10.78 10.86
N TYR A 49 3.42 9.77 10.93
CA TYR A 49 3.68 8.55 11.69
C TYR A 49 4.85 7.74 11.11
N PHE A 50 4.91 7.59 9.79
CA PHE A 50 5.92 6.83 9.07
C PHE A 50 7.30 7.48 9.15
N GLU A 51 7.42 8.81 9.23
CA GLU A 51 8.72 9.47 9.33
C GLU A 51 9.19 9.63 10.77
N ASN A 52 8.27 9.77 11.74
CA ASN A 52 8.62 9.98 13.12
C ASN A 52 9.05 8.66 13.82
N LYS A 53 10.34 8.53 14.13
CA LYS A 53 10.89 7.36 14.84
C LYS A 53 10.40 7.27 16.29
N GLU A 54 10.14 8.39 16.96
CA GLU A 54 9.65 8.40 18.35
C GLU A 54 8.22 7.89 18.48
N LEU A 55 7.42 8.01 17.41
CA LEU A 55 6.09 7.44 17.33
C LEU A 55 6.10 5.95 16.99
N ARG A 56 7.24 5.40 16.52
CA ARG A 56 7.40 4.00 16.09
C ARG A 56 8.26 3.25 17.09
N LYS A 57 7.62 2.52 18.00
CA LYS A 57 8.34 1.65 18.96
C LYS A 57 8.97 0.41 18.33
N ASN A 58 8.45 -0.05 17.19
CA ASN A 58 8.93 -1.24 16.47
C ASN A 58 9.34 -0.87 15.04
N ASN A 59 10.30 -1.62 14.49
CA ASN A 59 10.72 -1.48 13.09
C ASN A 59 9.65 -1.95 12.09
N GLN A 60 8.74 -2.84 12.53
CA GLN A 60 7.59 -3.29 11.74
C GLN A 60 6.45 -2.26 11.82
N LEU A 61 6.07 -1.71 10.68
CA LEU A 61 5.00 -0.71 10.57
C LEU A 61 3.70 -1.40 10.17
N HIS A 62 2.72 -1.40 11.09
CA HIS A 62 1.36 -1.83 10.83
C HIS A 62 0.42 -0.64 10.95
N THR A 63 -0.32 -0.35 9.87
CA THR A 63 -1.32 0.72 9.84
C THR A 63 -2.66 0.15 9.39
N LEU A 64 -3.74 0.57 10.07
CA LEU A 64 -5.11 0.20 9.73
C LEU A 64 -5.91 1.47 9.41
N PHE A 65 -6.51 1.52 8.22
CA PHE A 65 -7.38 2.60 7.79
C PHE A 65 -8.84 2.16 7.93
N HIS A 66 -9.57 2.78 8.86
CA HIS A 66 -11.01 2.58 9.01
C HIS A 66 -11.76 3.51 8.06
N MET A 67 -12.32 2.94 7.00
CA MET A 67 -12.92 3.71 5.91
C MET A 67 -14.22 3.04 5.44
N ALA A 68 -15.25 3.82 5.15
CA ALA A 68 -16.53 3.32 4.65
C ALA A 68 -16.41 2.78 3.22
N THR A 69 -17.27 1.85 2.83
CA THR A 69 -17.38 1.39 1.43
C THR A 69 -17.70 2.57 0.50
N GLY A 70 -17.05 2.63 -0.66
CA GLY A 70 -17.23 3.76 -1.61
C GLY A 70 -16.52 5.07 -1.23
N SER A 71 -15.80 5.12 -0.11
CA SER A 71 -15.02 6.29 0.30
C SER A 71 -13.68 6.46 -0.44
N GLY A 72 -13.43 5.68 -1.50
CA GLY A 72 -12.18 5.77 -2.25
C GLY A 72 -10.97 5.18 -1.51
N LYS A 73 -11.15 4.08 -0.75
CA LYS A 73 -10.06 3.31 -0.11
C LYS A 73 -8.92 3.00 -1.08
N THR A 74 -9.28 2.65 -2.30
CA THR A 74 -8.34 2.29 -3.37
C THR A 74 -7.43 3.46 -3.77
N ILE A 75 -7.91 4.72 -3.69
CA ILE A 75 -7.09 5.92 -3.95
C ILE A 75 -6.03 6.08 -2.85
N ILE A 76 -6.39 5.82 -1.59
CA ILE A 76 -5.42 5.82 -0.48
C ILE A 76 -4.34 4.77 -0.72
N MET A 77 -4.69 3.56 -1.16
CA MET A 77 -3.72 2.52 -1.47
C MET A 77 -2.75 2.96 -2.58
N ALA A 78 -3.26 3.50 -3.68
CA ALA A 78 -2.44 4.00 -4.78
C ALA A 78 -1.48 5.13 -4.34
N GLY A 79 -1.97 6.12 -3.59
CA GLY A 79 -1.14 7.20 -3.07
C GLY A 79 -0.06 6.72 -2.09
N LEU A 80 -0.39 5.75 -1.23
CA LEU A 80 0.59 5.17 -0.31
C LEU A 80 1.66 4.35 -1.03
N ILE A 81 1.30 3.63 -2.10
CA ILE A 81 2.27 2.91 -2.94
C ILE A 81 3.28 3.89 -3.54
N LEU A 82 2.80 4.99 -4.13
CA LEU A 82 3.65 6.05 -4.68
C LEU A 82 4.58 6.65 -3.61
N TYR A 83 4.04 6.99 -2.44
CA TYR A 83 4.84 7.53 -1.36
C TYR A 83 5.87 6.53 -0.84
N LEU A 84 5.50 5.28 -0.58
CA LEU A 84 6.42 4.26 -0.07
C LEU A 84 7.51 3.91 -1.09
N TYR A 85 7.22 3.99 -2.39
CA TYR A 85 8.23 3.90 -3.43
C TYR A 85 9.35 4.94 -3.23
N THR A 86 9.00 6.20 -2.94
CA THR A 86 10.00 7.23 -2.62
C THR A 86 10.84 6.94 -1.36
N LYS A 87 10.40 5.99 -0.53
CA LYS A 87 11.11 5.54 0.68
C LYS A 87 11.90 4.24 0.46
N GLY A 88 12.02 3.79 -0.79
CA GLY A 88 12.78 2.62 -1.21
C GLY A 88 12.01 1.30 -1.09
N TYR A 89 10.68 1.33 -1.17
CA TYR A 89 9.84 0.13 -1.25
C TYR A 89 9.36 -0.07 -2.69
N ASN A 90 9.86 -1.11 -3.36
CA ASN A 90 9.52 -1.38 -4.76
C ASN A 90 8.55 -2.56 -4.91
N ASN A 91 8.35 -3.34 -3.84
CA ASN A 91 7.62 -4.60 -3.87
C ASN A 91 6.39 -4.54 -2.98
N PHE A 92 5.22 -4.71 -3.58
CA PHE A 92 3.93 -4.60 -2.92
C PHE A 92 3.13 -5.88 -3.13
N ILE A 93 2.55 -6.43 -2.07
CA ILE A 93 1.61 -7.53 -2.14
C ILE A 93 0.23 -6.98 -1.84
N PHE A 94 -0.64 -7.01 -2.83
CA PHE A 94 -2.06 -6.77 -2.64
C PHE A 94 -2.77 -8.12 -2.45
N PHE A 95 -3.41 -8.31 -1.29
CA PHE A 95 -4.10 -9.55 -0.98
C PHE A 95 -5.48 -9.36 -0.35
N VAL A 96 -6.43 -10.14 -0.83
CA VAL A 96 -7.85 -10.10 -0.44
C VAL A 96 -8.48 -11.48 -0.57
N ASN A 97 -9.62 -11.70 0.09
CA ASN A 97 -10.29 -13.01 0.02
C ASN A 97 -11.02 -13.27 -1.30
N GLN A 98 -11.51 -12.22 -1.97
CA GLN A 98 -12.38 -12.35 -3.14
C GLN A 98 -11.61 -12.05 -4.43
N THR A 99 -11.62 -13.01 -5.37
CA THR A 99 -11.01 -12.86 -6.70
C THR A 99 -11.58 -11.68 -7.48
N ASN A 100 -12.88 -11.40 -7.35
CA ASN A 100 -13.52 -10.24 -7.97
C ASN A 100 -12.92 -8.91 -7.52
N VAL A 101 -12.44 -8.81 -6.27
CA VAL A 101 -11.76 -7.62 -5.76
C VAL A 101 -10.35 -7.52 -6.33
N ILE A 102 -9.66 -8.65 -6.50
CA ILE A 102 -8.36 -8.70 -7.18
C ILE A 102 -8.46 -8.15 -8.59
N GLU A 103 -9.39 -8.69 -9.40
CA GLU A 103 -9.49 -8.29 -10.81
C GLU A 103 -9.90 -6.82 -10.97
N LYS A 104 -10.82 -6.33 -10.12
CA LYS A 104 -11.16 -4.89 -10.08
C LYS A 104 -9.97 -4.01 -9.69
N THR A 105 -9.13 -4.47 -8.75
CA THR A 105 -7.98 -3.69 -8.31
C THR A 105 -6.88 -3.70 -9.38
N LYS A 106 -6.62 -4.85 -10.02
CA LYS A 106 -5.73 -4.94 -11.18
C LYS A 106 -6.14 -3.97 -12.29
N GLU A 107 -7.43 -3.97 -12.65
CA GLU A 107 -7.99 -3.06 -13.64
C GLU A 107 -7.71 -1.59 -13.28
N ASN A 108 -8.02 -1.18 -12.04
CA ASN A 108 -7.78 0.18 -11.58
C ASN A 108 -6.29 0.56 -11.50
N PHE A 109 -5.39 -0.42 -11.32
CA PHE A 109 -3.96 -0.16 -11.08
C PHE A 109 -3.09 -0.28 -12.32
N LEU A 110 -3.53 -1.05 -13.32
CA LEU A 110 -2.69 -1.46 -14.45
C LEU A 110 -3.28 -1.11 -15.81
N ASN A 111 -4.59 -0.87 -15.92
CA ASN A 111 -5.22 -0.55 -17.20
C ASN A 111 -5.26 0.96 -17.43
N GLU A 112 -4.21 1.50 -18.08
CA GLU A 112 -4.07 2.91 -18.45
C GLU A 112 -5.26 3.44 -19.31
N LEU A 113 -5.95 2.56 -20.05
CA LEU A 113 -7.10 2.93 -20.88
C LEU A 113 -8.41 3.03 -20.08
N SER A 114 -8.41 2.59 -18.82
CA SER A 114 -9.61 2.59 -17.98
C SER A 114 -9.86 3.98 -17.42
N SER A 115 -11.13 4.44 -17.45
CA SER A 115 -11.51 5.68 -16.74
C SER A 115 -11.36 5.59 -15.22
N LYS A 116 -11.10 4.39 -14.69
CA LYS A 116 -10.83 4.13 -13.27
C LYS A 116 -9.35 3.94 -12.97
N TYR A 117 -8.47 4.11 -13.95
CA TYR A 117 -7.03 4.07 -13.75
C TYR A 117 -6.60 5.10 -12.70
N LEU A 118 -5.80 4.67 -11.73
CA LEU A 118 -5.51 5.48 -10.54
C LEU A 118 -4.25 6.31 -10.63
N PHE A 119 -3.38 6.02 -11.60
CA PHE A 119 -2.09 6.66 -11.72
C PHE A 119 -2.05 7.60 -12.93
N ASN A 120 -1.10 8.51 -12.93
CA ASN A 120 -0.86 9.38 -14.08
C ASN A 120 -0.01 8.64 -15.13
N ASP A 121 -0.15 9.01 -16.40
CA ASP A 121 0.59 8.36 -17.50
C ASP A 121 2.10 8.57 -17.40
N ASN A 122 2.51 9.72 -16.86
CA ASN A 122 3.91 10.08 -16.64
C ASN A 122 4.16 10.35 -15.16
N ILE A 123 4.40 9.27 -14.41
CA ILE A 123 4.86 9.36 -13.02
C ILE A 123 6.38 9.54 -13.03
N GLU A 124 6.87 10.59 -12.38
CA GLU A 124 8.30 10.90 -12.28
C GLU A 124 8.70 11.13 -10.83
N TYR A 125 9.87 10.60 -10.46
CA TYR A 125 10.50 10.85 -9.17
C TYR A 125 12.01 10.97 -9.36
N LEU A 126 12.60 12.07 -8.88
CA LEU A 126 14.04 12.36 -9.00
C LEU A 126 14.59 12.28 -10.44
N GLY A 127 13.79 12.65 -11.44
CA GLY A 127 14.20 12.60 -12.85
C GLY A 127 13.98 11.23 -13.52
N GLU A 128 13.56 10.20 -12.78
CA GLU A 128 13.29 8.88 -13.32
C GLU A 128 11.79 8.63 -13.50
N LYS A 129 11.43 8.09 -14.66
CA LYS A 129 10.06 7.64 -14.93
C LYS A 129 9.78 6.33 -14.19
N ILE A 130 8.71 6.33 -13.40
CA ILE A 130 8.25 5.19 -12.64
C ILE A 130 7.27 4.37 -13.49
N LYS A 131 7.39 3.04 -13.46
CA LYS A 131 6.43 2.12 -14.07
C LYS A 131 5.79 1.24 -13.03
N ILE A 132 4.49 0.97 -13.18
CA ILE A 132 3.75 0.06 -12.30
C ILE A 132 3.49 -1.24 -13.07
N LYS A 133 3.81 -2.37 -12.46
CA LYS A 133 3.68 -3.69 -13.10
C LYS A 133 3.12 -4.73 -12.16
N ALA A 134 2.32 -5.64 -12.72
CA ALA A 134 1.99 -6.89 -12.05
C ALA A 134 3.23 -7.80 -11.99
N ALA A 135 3.42 -8.48 -10.87
CA ALA A 135 4.47 -9.48 -10.69
C ALA A 135 3.93 -10.75 -10.01
N ASN A 136 4.51 -11.90 -10.33
CA ASN A 136 4.17 -13.17 -9.68
C ASN A 136 5.00 -13.41 -8.41
N ASN A 137 6.24 -12.90 -8.40
CA ASN A 137 7.19 -12.91 -7.28
C ASN A 137 8.15 -11.72 -7.39
N PHE A 138 9.09 -11.58 -6.46
CA PHE A 138 10.00 -10.42 -6.38
C PHE A 138 11.47 -10.77 -6.71
N GLN A 139 11.76 -11.99 -7.13
CA GLN A 139 13.11 -12.47 -7.46
C GLN A 139 13.83 -11.59 -8.51
N ASN A 140 13.10 -11.02 -9.47
CA ASN A 140 13.66 -10.14 -10.51
C ASN A 140 13.54 -8.63 -10.21
N SER A 141 13.03 -8.26 -9.02
CA SER A 141 12.74 -6.85 -8.69
C SER A 141 14.00 -6.00 -8.49
N LEU A 142 15.11 -6.62 -8.06
CA LEU A 142 16.39 -5.95 -7.81
C LEU A 142 17.05 -5.38 -9.08
N LEU A 143 16.62 -5.82 -10.26
CA LEU A 143 17.19 -5.41 -11.54
C LEU A 143 16.66 -4.06 -12.04
N ASN A 144 15.56 -3.54 -11.48
CA ASN A 144 14.91 -2.32 -11.99
C ASN A 144 14.44 -1.43 -10.85
N SER A 145 15.25 -0.43 -10.47
CA SER A 145 14.93 0.52 -9.40
C SER A 145 13.71 1.39 -9.69
N ASN A 146 13.36 1.61 -10.96
CA ASN A 146 12.27 2.48 -11.40
C ASN A 146 10.92 1.77 -11.60
N ILE A 147 10.76 0.56 -11.06
CA ILE A 147 9.53 -0.24 -11.20
C ILE A 147 8.91 -0.50 -9.84
N ILE A 148 7.62 -0.18 -9.73
CA ILE A 148 6.73 -0.60 -8.65
C ILE A 148 6.14 -1.95 -9.05
N ASN A 149 6.54 -3.01 -8.37
CA ASN A 149 6.06 -4.37 -8.57
C ASN A 149 4.90 -4.66 -7.63
N ILE A 150 3.77 -5.09 -8.17
CA ILE A 150 2.58 -5.42 -7.40
C ILE A 150 2.18 -6.88 -7.65
N CYS A 151 2.26 -7.70 -6.61
CA CYS A 151 1.73 -9.05 -6.62
C CYS A 151 0.28 -9.04 -6.14
N PHE A 152 -0.64 -9.51 -6.98
CA PHE A 152 -2.06 -9.60 -6.67
C PHE A 152 -2.43 -11.05 -6.37
N ILE A 153 -2.77 -11.35 -5.13
CA ILE A 153 -2.92 -12.73 -4.66
C ILE A 153 -4.13 -12.86 -3.73
N THR A 154 -4.79 -14.02 -3.68
CA THR A 154 -5.81 -14.23 -2.66
C THR A 154 -5.17 -14.51 -1.31
N THR A 155 -5.84 -14.18 -0.20
CA THR A 155 -5.35 -14.52 1.15
C THR A 155 -5.07 -16.02 1.29
N GLN A 156 -5.95 -16.88 0.74
CA GLN A 156 -5.74 -18.33 0.81
C GLN A 156 -4.51 -18.76 0.00
N LYS A 157 -4.33 -18.20 -1.21
CA LYS A 157 -3.19 -18.54 -2.07
C LYS A 157 -1.88 -18.07 -1.47
N LEU A 158 -1.85 -16.86 -0.90
CA LEU A 158 -0.69 -16.34 -0.17
C LEU A 158 -0.30 -17.25 0.99
N HIS A 159 -1.27 -17.67 1.80
CA HIS A 159 -1.02 -18.60 2.91
C HIS A 159 -0.45 -19.93 2.42
N MET A 160 -1.01 -20.50 1.35
CA MET A 160 -0.51 -21.76 0.77
C MET A 160 0.89 -21.61 0.18
N ASP A 161 1.19 -20.53 -0.53
CA ASP A 161 2.49 -20.33 -1.18
C ASP A 161 3.63 -20.08 -0.16
N LEU A 162 3.31 -19.50 1.00
CA LEU A 162 4.25 -19.34 2.11
C LEU A 162 4.52 -20.65 2.87
N LEU A 163 3.57 -21.61 2.86
CA LEU A 163 3.74 -22.93 3.49
C LEU A 163 4.40 -23.94 2.56
N GLU A 164 3.98 -23.97 1.30
CA GLU A 164 4.46 -24.86 0.25
C GLU A 164 5.07 -24.02 -0.86
N SER A 165 6.38 -23.77 -0.78
CA SER A 165 7.10 -23.04 -1.82
C SER A 165 6.98 -23.77 -3.17
N LYS A 166 6.43 -23.09 -4.19
CA LYS A 166 6.32 -23.61 -5.56
C LYS A 166 7.20 -22.80 -6.49
N GLU A 167 7.64 -23.40 -7.60
CA GLU A 167 8.33 -22.64 -8.64
C GLU A 167 7.44 -21.49 -9.14
N ASN A 168 8.02 -20.29 -9.29
CA ASN A 168 7.34 -19.05 -9.68
C ASN A 168 6.27 -18.51 -8.70
N SER A 169 6.19 -18.97 -7.45
CA SER A 169 5.36 -18.35 -6.41
C SER A 169 6.16 -17.36 -5.54
N LEU A 170 5.45 -16.61 -4.69
CA LEU A 170 6.10 -15.93 -3.57
C LEU A 170 6.69 -16.98 -2.62
N THR A 171 7.89 -16.70 -2.13
CA THR A 171 8.68 -17.57 -1.26
C THR A 171 9.30 -16.73 -0.13
N ASN A 172 9.74 -17.37 0.95
CA ASN A 172 10.36 -16.64 2.07
C ASN A 172 11.58 -15.80 1.63
N THR A 173 12.34 -16.28 0.64
CA THR A 173 13.48 -15.57 0.06
C THR A 173 13.10 -14.26 -0.62
N ASP A 174 11.85 -14.12 -1.10
CA ASP A 174 11.36 -12.84 -1.65
C ASP A 174 11.30 -11.73 -0.58
N PHE A 175 11.30 -12.08 0.71
CA PHE A 175 11.18 -11.14 1.84
C PHE A 175 12.48 -10.96 2.64
N GLU A 176 13.42 -11.91 2.55
CA GLU A 176 14.69 -11.85 3.27
C GLU A 176 15.57 -10.72 2.75
N ASP A 177 15.62 -10.55 1.42
CA ASP A 177 16.48 -9.56 0.76
C ASP A 177 15.74 -8.30 0.30
N ASN A 178 14.39 -8.27 0.36
CA ASN A 178 13.59 -7.16 -0.16
C ASN A 178 12.66 -6.54 0.87
N LYS A 179 12.59 -5.21 0.87
CA LYS A 179 11.53 -4.47 1.56
C LYS A 179 10.20 -4.68 0.84
N ALA A 180 9.32 -5.49 1.42
CA ALA A 180 7.97 -5.72 0.91
C ALA A 180 6.91 -4.98 1.74
N VAL A 181 5.87 -4.49 1.07
CA VAL A 181 4.69 -3.87 1.70
C VAL A 181 3.47 -4.75 1.46
N PHE A 182 2.77 -5.10 2.53
CA PHE A 182 1.54 -5.88 2.48
C PHE A 182 0.33 -4.93 2.55
N ILE A 183 -0.54 -5.01 1.54
CA ILE A 183 -1.75 -4.20 1.42
C ILE A 183 -2.93 -5.15 1.33
N SER A 184 -3.94 -4.94 2.19
CA SER A 184 -5.16 -5.73 2.16
C SER A 184 -6.39 -4.84 2.22
N ASP A 185 -7.35 -5.10 1.33
CA ASP A 185 -8.70 -4.58 1.45
C ASP A 185 -9.57 -5.60 2.21
N GLU A 186 -10.51 -5.10 3.03
CA GLU A 186 -11.41 -5.93 3.85
C GLU A 186 -10.73 -6.81 4.92
N SER A 187 -9.72 -6.27 5.60
CA SER A 187 -8.95 -6.98 6.64
C SER A 187 -9.77 -7.47 7.83
N HIS A 188 -11.01 -7.00 8.00
CA HIS A 188 -11.94 -7.48 9.02
C HIS A 188 -12.26 -8.99 8.86
N HIS A 189 -12.14 -9.54 7.66
CA HIS A 189 -12.30 -10.97 7.42
C HIS A 189 -11.04 -11.80 7.74
N ILE A 190 -9.87 -11.18 7.89
CA ILE A 190 -8.57 -11.87 8.06
C ILE A 190 -8.38 -12.34 9.51
N ASN A 191 -8.99 -11.65 10.48
CA ASN A 191 -8.88 -11.98 11.91
C ASN A 191 -10.03 -12.86 12.46
N ALA A 192 -11.03 -13.20 11.65
CA ALA A 192 -12.22 -13.91 12.12
C ALA A 192 -11.97 -15.41 12.44
N SER A 193 -10.86 -15.99 11.98
CA SER A 193 -10.54 -17.42 12.12
C SER A 193 -9.69 -17.78 13.35
N THR A 194 -9.30 -16.83 14.20
CA THR A 194 -8.59 -17.11 15.47
C THR A 194 -9.49 -16.95 16.70
N LYS A 195 -10.72 -17.47 16.64
CA LYS A 195 -11.43 -17.84 17.87
C LYS A 195 -10.80 -19.16 18.32
N LYS A 196 -9.86 -19.06 19.26
CA LYS A 196 -9.33 -20.21 20.00
C LYS A 196 -10.52 -21.06 20.45
N ILE A 197 -10.48 -22.33 20.06
CA ILE A 197 -11.11 -23.39 20.83
C ILE A 197 -10.30 -23.41 22.13
N GLU A 198 -10.84 -22.80 23.18
CA GLU A 198 -10.47 -23.15 24.56
C GLU A 198 -11.10 -24.49 24.93
#